data_AF-A0A4Q3G1F6-F1
#
_entry.id   AF-A0A4Q3G1F6-F1
#
_cell.length_a   1.000
_cell.length_b   1.000
_cell.length_c   1.000
_cell.angle_alpha   90.00
_cell.angle_beta   90.00
_cell.angle_gamma   90.00
#
_symmetry.space_group_name_H-M   'P 1'
#
loop_
_entity.id
_entity.type
_entity.pdbx_description
1 polymer ?
#
loop_
_entity_poly.entity_id
_entity_poly.type
_entity_poly.pdbx_seq_one_letter_code
_entity_poly.pdbx_strand_id
1 'polypeptide(L)'
;MTQDHQPGAREVIRWWAALFGVLLWFLYVPVQLDLTKANGQRYCARMKAVGQDCNYDYIPVLEVVVIPASVVLAAYFFARFAFGIYAPSYHARRLGWRLAGKIDAAGGYPFLQIIAGIGLCWSLFRLSILPFAFISWAVIVYWILWIMW
;
A
#
# COMPACT_ATOMS: atom_id res chain seq x y z
N MET A 1 28.50 22.51 21.77
CA MET A 1 28.11 21.23 22.40
C MET A 1 26.72 20.87 21.92
N THR A 2 26.64 20.07 20.86
CA THR A 2 25.38 19.47 20.40
C THR A 2 25.05 18.33 21.36
N GLN A 3 24.12 18.55 22.29
CA GLN A 3 23.54 17.44 23.04
C GLN A 3 22.85 16.52 22.03
N ASP A 4 23.42 15.33 21.81
CA ASP A 4 22.76 14.25 21.09
C ASP A 4 21.50 13.85 21.87
N HIS A 5 20.39 14.51 21.54
CA HIS A 5 19.07 14.16 22.05
C HIS A 5 18.66 12.85 21.39
N GLN A 6 18.95 11.73 22.06
CA GLN A 6 18.45 10.45 21.61
C GLN A 6 16.93 10.50 21.41
N PRO A 7 16.43 9.96 20.29
CA PRO A 7 15.01 9.87 20.03
C PRO A 7 14.38 8.95 21.07
N GLY A 8 13.23 9.34 21.63
CA GLY A 8 12.51 8.46 22.54
C GLY A 8 12.04 7.19 21.80
N ALA A 9 11.96 6.05 22.49
CA ALA A 9 11.54 4.77 21.90
C ALA A 9 10.20 4.87 21.11
N ARG A 10 9.27 5.70 21.58
CA ARG A 10 7.99 5.96 20.90
C ARG A 10 8.14 6.65 19.54
N GLU A 11 9.14 7.53 19.39
CA GLU A 11 9.41 8.21 18.13
C GLU A 11 10.00 7.25 17.09
N VAL A 12 10.88 6.35 17.54
CA VAL A 12 11.45 5.29 16.71
C VAL A 12 10.37 4.36 16.17
N ILE A 13 9.44 3.93 17.03
CA ILE A 13 8.30 3.07 16.62
C ILE A 13 7.44 3.77 15.56
N ARG A 14 7.12 5.06 15.77
CA ARG A 14 6.37 5.86 14.80
C ARG A 14 7.08 5.97 13.45
N TRP A 15 8.39 6.15 13.48
CA TRP A 15 9.20 6.27 12.27
C TRP A 15 9.20 4.95 11.48
N TRP A 16 9.37 3.82 12.17
CA TRP A 16 9.25 2.51 11.56
C TRP A 16 7.85 2.24 11.00
N ALA A 17 6.79 2.63 11.71
CA ALA A 17 5.42 2.51 11.21
C ALA A 17 5.22 3.30 9.90
N ALA A 18 5.73 4.53 9.82
CA ALA A 18 5.70 5.31 8.58
C ALA A 18 6.47 4.61 7.44
N LEU A 19 7.67 4.09 7.73
CA LEU A 19 8.47 3.38 6.74
C LEU A 19 7.80 2.09 6.26
N PHE A 20 7.23 1.30 7.17
CA PHE A 20 6.51 0.07 6.81
C PHE A 20 5.34 0.34 5.88
N GLY A 21 4.62 1.44 6.07
CA GLY A 21 3.59 1.87 5.12
C GLY A 21 4.13 2.07 3.71
N VAL A 22 5.28 2.75 3.58
CA VAL A 22 5.93 2.98 2.29
C VAL A 22 6.40 1.66 1.67
N LEU A 23 6.95 0.74 2.47
CA LEU A 23 7.35 -0.58 1.98
C LEU A 23 6.14 -1.40 1.51
N LEU A 24 5.05 -1.38 2.28
CA LEU A 24 3.78 -1.97 1.89
C LEU A 24 3.29 -1.36 0.56
N TRP A 25 3.42 -0.05 0.35
CA TRP A 25 3.00 0.59 -0.90
C TRP A 25 3.71 0.00 -2.12
N PHE A 26 5.01 -0.27 -2.01
CA PHE A 26 5.77 -0.92 -3.07
C PHE A 26 5.43 -2.41 -3.25
N LEU A 27 5.09 -3.11 -2.16
CA LEU A 27 4.62 -4.50 -2.22
C LEU A 27 3.30 -4.65 -3.00
N TYR A 28 2.57 -3.56 -3.23
CA TYR A 28 1.37 -3.59 -4.08
C TYR A 28 1.65 -4.06 -5.52
N VAL A 29 2.83 -3.76 -6.07
CA VAL A 29 3.20 -4.14 -7.44
C VAL A 29 3.20 -5.64 -7.65
N PRO A 30 4.00 -6.44 -6.92
CA PRO A 30 3.98 -7.90 -7.09
C PRO A 30 2.62 -8.51 -6.73
N VAL A 31 1.89 -7.93 -5.78
CA VAL A 31 0.54 -8.37 -5.41
C VAL A 31 -0.44 -8.22 -6.58
N GLN A 32 -0.38 -7.11 -7.31
CA GLN A 32 -1.24 -6.94 -8.47
C GLN A 32 -0.89 -7.87 -9.63
N LEU A 33 0.39 -8.12 -9.86
CA LEU A 33 0.81 -9.08 -10.87
C LEU A 33 0.29 -10.49 -10.56
N ASP A 34 0.27 -10.88 -9.28
CA ASP A 34 -0.30 -12.16 -8.84
C ASP A 34 -1.83 -12.20 -9.04
N LEU A 35 -2.53 -11.12 -8.72
CA LEU A 35 -3.97 -10.98 -8.93
C LEU A 35 -4.35 -11.08 -10.41
N THR A 36 -3.59 -10.46 -11.31
CA THR A 36 -3.80 -10.57 -12.76
C THR A 36 -3.63 -12.01 -13.23
N LYS A 37 -2.61 -12.73 -12.73
CA LYS A 37 -2.42 -14.16 -13.04
C LYS A 37 -3.58 -15.02 -12.53
N ALA A 38 -4.04 -14.78 -11.31
CA ALA A 38 -5.17 -15.48 -10.72
C ALA A 38 -6.46 -15.33 -11.56
N ASN A 39 -6.70 -14.12 -12.08
CA ASN A 39 -7.84 -13.86 -12.96
C ASN A 39 -7.74 -14.63 -14.28
N GLY A 40 -6.55 -14.69 -14.88
CA GLY A 40 -6.30 -15.51 -16.07
C GLY A 40 -6.54 -17.00 -15.81
N GLN A 41 -6.06 -17.53 -14.69
CA GLN A 41 -6.30 -18.92 -14.29
C GLN A 41 -7.78 -19.22 -14.07
N ARG A 42 -8.50 -18.34 -13.36
CA ARG A 42 -9.94 -18.45 -13.14
C ARG A 42 -10.71 -18.46 -14.46
N TYR A 43 -10.35 -17.57 -15.39
CA TYR A 43 -10.95 -17.51 -16.73
C TYR A 43 -10.71 -18.80 -17.50
N CYS A 44 -9.46 -19.29 -17.56
CA CYS A 44 -9.15 -20.54 -18.24
C CYS A 44 -9.86 -21.75 -17.63
N ALA A 45 -9.94 -21.82 -16.30
CA ALA A 45 -10.68 -22.90 -15.62
C ALA A 45 -12.16 -22.88 -16.01
N ARG A 46 -12.75 -21.69 -16.12
CA ARG A 46 -14.15 -21.52 -16.57
C ARG A 46 -14.35 -21.95 -18.02
N MET A 47 -13.45 -21.55 -18.94
CA MET A 47 -13.54 -21.94 -20.36
C MET A 47 -13.38 -23.45 -20.55
N LYS A 48 -12.43 -24.06 -19.85
CA LYS A 48 -12.26 -25.52 -19.84
C LYS A 48 -13.50 -26.25 -19.32
N ALA A 49 -14.16 -25.72 -18.30
CA ALA A 49 -15.38 -26.33 -17.75
C ALA A 49 -16.56 -26.33 -18.75
N VAL A 50 -16.58 -25.41 -19.72
CA VAL A 50 -17.58 -25.37 -20.80
C VAL A 50 -17.09 -26.01 -22.10
N GLY A 51 -15.94 -26.69 -22.08
CA GLY A 51 -15.37 -27.38 -23.24
C GLY A 51 -14.77 -26.47 -24.31
N GLN A 52 -14.44 -25.22 -23.97
CA GLN A 52 -13.82 -24.26 -24.88
C GLN A 52 -12.32 -24.11 -24.61
N ASP A 53 -11.55 -23.81 -25.66
CA ASP A 53 -10.13 -23.51 -25.54
C ASP A 53 -9.91 -22.19 -24.79
N CYS A 54 -8.88 -22.17 -23.93
CA CYS A 54 -8.53 -20.94 -23.24
C CYS A 54 -7.67 -20.03 -24.13
N ASN A 55 -8.33 -19.09 -24.82
CA ASN A 55 -7.67 -17.92 -25.37
C ASN A 55 -7.93 -16.73 -24.45
N TYR A 56 -6.96 -16.45 -23.57
CA TYR A 56 -6.95 -15.28 -22.72
C TYR A 56 -6.07 -14.21 -23.37
N ASP A 57 -6.64 -13.45 -24.32
CA ASP A 57 -5.97 -12.33 -25.02
C ASP A 57 -5.88 -11.08 -24.15
N TYR A 58 -5.51 -11.28 -22.89
CA TYR A 58 -5.28 -10.20 -21.97
C TYR A 58 -3.91 -9.59 -22.27
N ILE A 59 -3.89 -8.34 -22.74
CA ILE A 59 -2.65 -7.61 -23.05
C ILE A 59 -2.04 -7.13 -21.72
N PRO A 60 -1.01 -7.81 -21.19
CA PRO A 60 -0.53 -7.53 -19.84
C PRO A 60 0.36 -6.27 -19.82
N VAL A 61 0.75 -5.74 -20.98
CA VAL A 61 1.68 -4.60 -21.08
C VAL A 61 1.14 -3.38 -20.35
N LEU A 62 -0.17 -3.11 -20.45
CA LEU A 62 -0.75 -1.96 -19.76
C LEU A 62 -0.64 -2.13 -18.24
N GLU A 63 -1.00 -3.28 -17.67
CA GLU A 63 -0.88 -3.46 -16.22
C GLU A 63 0.57 -3.59 -15.74
N VAL A 64 1.41 -4.30 -16.48
CA VAL A 64 2.83 -4.52 -16.15
C VAL A 64 3.61 -3.21 -16.20
N VAL A 65 3.19 -2.21 -16.98
CA VAL A 65 3.85 -0.90 -17.05
C VAL A 65 3.12 0.15 -16.21
N VAL A 66 1.79 0.26 -16.35
CA VAL A 66 1.00 1.32 -15.70
C VAL A 66 0.90 1.09 -14.19
N ILE A 67 0.79 -0.15 -13.70
CA ILE A 67 0.73 -0.38 -12.24
C ILE A 67 2.06 0.00 -11.58
N PRO A 68 3.23 -0.50 -12.00
CA PRO A 68 4.49 -0.05 -11.43
C PRO A 68 4.73 1.44 -11.60
N ALA A 69 4.43 2.01 -12.78
CA ALA A 69 4.63 3.44 -13.02
C ALA A 69 3.74 4.28 -12.10
N SER A 70 2.47 3.92 -11.92
CA SER A 70 1.57 4.65 -11.02
C SER A 70 1.99 4.53 -9.55
N VAL A 71 2.44 3.36 -9.11
CA VAL A 71 3.00 3.16 -7.76
C VAL A 71 4.22 4.06 -7.55
N VAL A 72 5.14 4.11 -8.52
CA VAL A 72 6.34 4.96 -8.43
C VAL A 72 5.97 6.45 -8.46
N LEU A 73 5.08 6.88 -9.37
CA LEU A 73 4.65 8.27 -9.49
C LEU A 73 3.95 8.75 -8.21
N ALA A 74 3.15 7.89 -7.58
CA ALA A 74 2.46 8.22 -6.34
C ALA A 74 3.29 7.96 -5.08
N ALA A 75 4.45 7.30 -5.17
CA ALA A 75 5.27 6.94 -4.01
C ALA A 75 5.68 8.15 -3.17
N TYR A 76 6.01 9.28 -3.81
CA TYR A 76 6.35 10.50 -3.08
C TYR A 76 5.18 11.02 -2.25
N PHE A 77 3.99 11.12 -2.85
CA PHE A 77 2.79 11.59 -2.16
C PHE A 77 2.38 10.64 -1.04
N PHE A 78 2.45 9.33 -1.30
CA PHE A 78 2.18 8.32 -0.30
C PHE A 78 3.19 8.37 0.86
N ALA A 79 4.48 8.56 0.56
CA ALA A 79 5.49 8.71 1.61
C ALA A 79 5.25 9.97 2.46
N ARG A 80 4.85 11.09 1.87
CA ARG A 80 4.44 12.28 2.64
C ARG A 80 3.23 12.01 3.51
N PHE A 81 2.26 11.24 3.02
CA PHE A 81 1.08 10.83 3.78
C PHE A 81 1.44 9.92 4.96
N ALA A 82 2.18 8.83 4.72
CA ALA A 82 2.59 7.88 5.74
C ALA A 82 3.42 8.56 6.85
N PHE A 83 4.42 9.36 6.47
CA PHE A 83 5.19 10.13 7.45
C PHE A 83 4.36 11.22 8.12
N GLY A 84 3.38 11.80 7.43
CA GLY A 84 2.45 12.77 8.01
C GLY A 84 1.58 12.20 9.11
N ILE A 85 1.03 11.00 8.95
CA ILE A 85 0.17 10.35 9.95
C ILE A 85 0.91 10.06 11.26
N TYR A 86 2.13 9.50 11.17
CA TYR A 86 2.85 9.06 12.37
C TYR A 86 3.79 10.12 12.96
N ALA A 87 4.05 11.21 12.26
CA ALA A 87 4.95 12.26 12.75
C ALA A 87 4.45 12.85 14.08
N PRO A 88 5.36 13.08 15.06
CA PRO A 88 5.04 13.92 16.19
C PRO A 88 4.87 15.38 15.75
N SER A 89 4.39 16.22 16.68
CA SER A 89 4.24 17.65 16.42
C SER A 89 5.55 18.28 15.94
N TYR A 90 5.48 19.32 15.12
CA TYR A 90 6.65 19.88 14.44
C TYR A 90 7.82 20.19 15.38
N HIS A 91 7.52 20.77 16.55
CA HIS A 91 8.53 21.14 17.56
C HIS A 91 9.09 19.95 18.36
N ALA A 92 8.45 18.78 18.30
CA ALA A 92 8.84 17.58 19.05
C ALA A 92 9.61 16.55 18.20
N ARG A 93 9.82 16.82 16.91
CA ARG A 93 10.52 15.93 15.97
C ARG A 93 12.03 15.95 16.25
N ARG A 94 12.62 14.79 16.52
CA ARG A 94 14.07 14.61 16.71
C ARG A 94 14.69 13.71 15.63
N LEU A 95 13.90 12.83 15.01
CA LEU A 95 14.29 12.04 13.85
C LEU A 95 14.11 12.81 12.53
N GLY A 96 14.64 12.24 11.44
CA GLY A 96 14.56 12.77 10.08
C GLY A 96 13.15 12.75 9.48
N TRP A 97 12.19 13.46 10.08
CA TRP A 97 10.80 13.61 9.64
C TRP A 97 10.64 14.58 8.45
N ARG A 98 11.62 14.66 7.55
CA ARG A 98 11.65 15.65 6.44
C ARG A 98 10.49 15.48 5.45
N LEU A 99 9.95 14.27 5.34
CA LEU A 99 8.79 13.95 4.50
C LEU A 99 7.47 14.38 5.13
N ALA A 100 7.41 14.51 6.46
CA ALA A 100 6.24 15.03 7.14
C ALA A 100 6.17 16.55 6.98
N GLY A 101 4.98 17.08 6.64
CA GLY A 101 4.77 18.52 6.48
C GLY A 101 5.13 19.32 7.75
N LYS A 102 5.46 20.61 7.59
CA LYS A 102 5.77 21.52 8.70
C LYS A 102 4.56 21.85 9.59
N ILE A 103 3.36 21.66 9.06
CA ILE A 103 2.10 21.85 9.77
C ILE A 103 1.74 20.53 10.47
N ASP A 104 1.28 20.60 11.72
CA ASP A 104 0.82 19.43 12.46
C ASP A 104 -0.31 18.72 11.70
N ALA A 105 -0.23 17.39 11.64
CA ALA A 105 -1.09 16.55 10.80
C ALA A 105 -2.59 16.75 11.08
N ALA A 106 -2.95 17.03 12.34
CA ALA A 106 -4.32 17.31 12.76
C ALA A 106 -4.85 18.67 12.25
N GLY A 107 -3.99 19.64 11.99
CA GLY A 107 -4.38 20.99 11.53
C GLY A 107 -4.19 21.22 10.02
N GLY A 108 -3.27 20.49 9.38
CA GLY A 108 -2.86 20.78 8.00
C GLY A 108 -3.61 20.02 6.90
N TYR A 109 -4.13 18.82 7.19
CA TYR A 109 -4.63 17.93 6.12
C TYR A 109 -5.79 17.04 6.59
N PRO A 110 -7.01 17.58 6.76
CA PRO A 110 -8.20 16.78 7.10
C PRO A 110 -8.47 15.67 6.08
N PHE A 111 -8.04 15.88 4.83
CA PHE A 111 -8.16 14.90 3.75
C PHE A 111 -7.33 13.63 3.99
N LEU A 112 -6.27 13.63 4.82
CA LEU A 112 -5.48 12.42 5.05
C LEU A 112 -6.31 11.34 5.77
N GLN A 113 -7.15 11.72 6.72
CA GLN A 113 -8.04 10.77 7.39
C GLN A 113 -9.08 10.20 6.42
N ILE A 114 -9.58 11.04 5.51
CA ILE A 114 -10.51 10.61 4.44
C ILE A 114 -9.82 9.62 3.51
N ILE A 115 -8.60 9.91 3.06
CA ILE A 115 -7.82 9.02 2.18
C ILE A 115 -7.50 7.70 2.89
N ALA A 116 -7.13 7.74 4.18
CA ALA A 116 -6.94 6.53 4.98
C ALA A 116 -8.22 5.68 5.05
N GLY A 117 -9.37 6.33 5.30
CA GLY A 117 -10.68 5.66 5.32
C GLY A 117 -11.06 5.04 3.97
N ILE A 118 -10.85 5.75 2.87
CA ILE A 118 -11.06 5.22 1.51
C ILE A 118 -10.14 4.04 1.25
N GLY A 119 -8.86 4.13 1.65
CA GLY A 119 -7.89 3.05 1.52
C GLY A 119 -8.27 1.79 2.31
N LEU A 120 -8.80 1.95 3.52
CA LEU A 120 -9.32 0.85 4.33
C LEU A 120 -10.54 0.20 3.67
N CYS A 121 -11.54 1.01 3.27
CA CYS A 121 -12.73 0.51 2.58
C CYS A 121 -12.38 -0.24 1.29
N TRP A 122 -11.45 0.29 0.50
CA TRP A 122 -10.94 -0.36 -0.70
C TRP A 122 -10.27 -1.69 -0.38
N SER A 123 -9.43 -1.74 0.66
CA SER A 123 -8.75 -2.97 1.10
C SER A 123 -9.72 -4.06 1.53
N LEU A 124 -10.75 -3.68 2.31
CA LEU A 124 -11.81 -4.59 2.74
C LEU A 124 -12.62 -5.12 1.55
N PHE A 125 -12.99 -4.24 0.62
CA PHE A 125 -13.66 -4.64 -0.61
C PHE A 125 -12.80 -5.58 -1.45
N ARG A 126 -11.51 -5.29 -1.59
CA ARG A 126 -10.59 -6.18 -2.33
C ARG A 126 -10.51 -7.54 -1.67
N LEU A 127 -10.34 -7.61 -0.35
CA LEU A 127 -10.28 -8.85 0.40
C LEU A 127 -11.56 -9.69 0.25
N SER A 128 -12.74 -9.05 0.21
CA SER A 128 -14.03 -9.76 0.13
C SER A 128 -14.30 -10.40 -1.24
N ILE A 129 -13.67 -9.91 -2.31
CA ILE A 129 -13.87 -10.41 -3.68
C ILE A 129 -12.71 -11.27 -4.19
N LEU A 130 -11.70 -11.57 -3.35
CA LEU A 130 -10.54 -12.36 -3.77
C LEU A 130 -10.95 -13.80 -4.12
N PRO A 131 -10.66 -14.29 -5.34
CA PRO A 131 -10.85 -15.70 -5.68
C PRO A 131 -9.78 -16.58 -4.98
N PHE A 132 -10.04 -16.97 -3.73
CA PHE A 132 -9.13 -17.73 -2.85
C PHE A 132 -8.49 -18.95 -3.52
N ALA A 133 -9.21 -19.66 -4.39
CA ALA A 133 -8.70 -20.85 -5.07
C ALA A 133 -7.58 -20.59 -6.09
N PHE A 134 -7.39 -19.33 -6.51
CA PHE A 134 -6.48 -18.97 -7.60
C PHE A 134 -5.40 -17.96 -7.18
N ILE A 135 -5.38 -17.54 -5.91
CA ILE A 135 -4.52 -16.48 -5.39
C ILE A 135 -3.51 -17.04 -4.39
N SER A 136 -2.29 -16.50 -4.37
CA SER A 136 -1.29 -16.87 -3.36
C SER A 136 -1.62 -16.35 -1.96
N TRP A 137 -1.21 -17.08 -0.91
CA TRP A 137 -1.32 -16.61 0.47
C TRP A 137 -0.65 -15.26 0.71
N ALA A 138 0.39 -14.92 -0.06
CA ALA A 138 1.08 -13.63 0.04
C ALA A 138 0.15 -12.43 -0.24
N VAL A 139 -0.80 -12.56 -1.17
CA VAL A 139 -1.78 -11.51 -1.46
C VAL A 139 -2.75 -11.31 -0.30
N ILE A 140 -3.19 -12.40 0.34
CA ILE A 140 -4.07 -12.33 1.51
C ILE A 140 -3.33 -11.66 2.66
N VAL A 141 -2.10 -12.11 2.93
CA VAL A 141 -1.22 -11.54 3.96
C VAL A 141 -0.98 -10.05 3.70
N TYR A 142 -0.74 -9.65 2.45
CA TYR A 142 -0.58 -8.25 2.08
C TYR A 142 -1.77 -7.39 2.48
N TRP A 143 -2.99 -7.78 2.12
CA TRP A 143 -4.18 -6.99 2.45
C TRP A 143 -4.45 -6.94 3.96
N ILE A 144 -4.18 -8.03 4.68
CA ILE A 144 -4.28 -8.04 6.14
C ILE A 144 -3.26 -7.06 6.76
N LEU A 145 -2.00 -7.11 6.32
CA LEU A 145 -0.97 -6.17 6.76
C LEU A 145 -1.34 -4.72 6.43
N TRP A 146 -1.92 -4.47 5.26
CA TRP A 146 -2.38 -3.14 4.85
C TRP A 146 -3.54 -2.62 5.70
N ILE A 147 -4.47 -3.50 6.12
CA ILE A 147 -5.60 -3.12 7.00
C ILE A 147 -5.12 -2.83 8.42
N MET A 148 -4.12 -3.58 8.91
CA MET A 148 -3.56 -3.39 10.25
C MET A 148 -2.64 -2.18 10.37
N TRP A 149 -2.02 -1.76 9.27
CA TRP A 149 -1.17 -0.57 9.20
C TRP A 149 -2.02 0.71 9.23
#